data_AF-A0AAW6XCI6-F1
#
_entry.id   AF-A0AAW6XCI6-F1
#
_cell.length_a   1.000
_cell.length_b   1.000
_cell.length_c   1.000
_cell.angle_alpha   90.00
_cell.angle_beta   90.00
_cell.angle_gamma   90.00
#
_symmetry.space_group_name_H-M   'P 1'
#
loop_
_entity.id
_entity.type
_entity.pdbx_description
1 polymer ?
#
loop_
_entity_poly.entity_id
_entity_poly.type
_entity_poly.pdbx_seq_one_letter_code
_entity_poly.pdbx_strand_id
1 'polypeptide(L)'
;MAKIQVYVNDNVSEKINAIAVQRRAEGAKEKDISYSSIASMLLELGLRVYEAQLERKESGFNQMAFNKALLESVIKTQFSVNKVLGIECLSPHVKDDPRWQWKGMVQNIQEDVQEIMHRFFPEDESEGEE
;
A
#
# COMPACT_ATOMS: atom_id res chain seq x y z
N MET A 1 1.41 17.80 38.89
CA MET A 1 1.15 17.72 37.44
C MET A 1 0.12 18.76 37.06
N ALA A 2 0.28 19.41 35.91
CA ALA A 2 -0.72 20.34 35.39
C ALA A 2 -1.99 19.57 35.01
N LYS A 3 -3.17 20.15 35.27
CA LYS A 3 -4.46 19.57 34.85
C LYS A 3 -4.78 20.05 33.44
N ILE A 4 -4.94 19.10 32.52
CA ILE A 4 -5.36 19.37 31.14
C ILE A 4 -6.79 18.84 30.97
N GLN A 5 -7.68 19.66 30.41
CA GLN A 5 -9.03 19.25 30.02
C GLN A 5 -9.12 19.24 28.50
N VAL A 6 -9.47 18.09 27.93
CA VAL A 6 -9.55 17.89 26.47
C VAL A 6 -10.91 17.30 26.14
N TYR A 7 -11.57 17.85 25.13
CA TYR A 7 -12.78 17.28 24.57
C TYR A 7 -12.40 16.34 23.43
N VAL A 8 -12.78 15.07 23.55
CA VAL A 8 -12.49 14.02 22.56
C VAL A 8 -13.80 13.42 22.05
N ASN A 9 -13.77 12.82 20.87
CA ASN A 9 -14.92 12.08 20.35
C ASN A 9 -15.11 10.74 21.08
N ASP A 10 -16.29 10.14 20.91
CA ASP A 10 -16.66 8.89 21.60
C ASP A 10 -15.70 7.75 21.27
N ASN A 11 -15.25 7.65 20.02
CA ASN A 11 -14.27 6.64 19.58
C ASN A 11 -12.97 6.69 20.39
N VAL A 12 -12.42 7.89 20.63
CA VAL A 12 -11.21 8.05 21.45
C VAL A 12 -11.50 7.71 22.91
N SER A 13 -12.65 8.14 23.43
CA SER A 13 -13.07 7.84 24.81
C SER A 13 -13.21 6.34 25.06
N GLU A 14 -13.89 5.63 24.15
CA GLU A 14 -14.06 4.18 24.18
C GLU A 14 -12.73 3.44 24.12
N LYS A 15 -11.80 3.88 23.26
CA LYS A 15 -10.45 3.29 23.17
C LYS A 15 -9.66 3.46 24.46
N ILE A 16 -9.71 4.63 25.10
CA ILE A 16 -9.03 4.84 26.39
C ILE A 16 -9.63 3.93 27.46
N ASN A 17 -10.96 3.78 27.49
CA ASN A 17 -11.64 2.87 28.40
C ASN A 17 -11.28 1.40 28.14
N ALA A 18 -11.18 0.98 26.88
CA ALA A 18 -10.77 -0.37 26.51
C ALA A 18 -9.35 -0.69 27.02
N ILE A 19 -8.42 0.27 26.91
CA ILE A 19 -7.06 0.12 27.45
C ILE A 19 -7.10 -0.03 28.98
N ALA A 20 -7.97 0.71 29.67
CA ALA A 20 -8.14 0.59 31.12
C ALA A 20 -8.63 -0.80 31.53
N VAL A 21 -9.61 -1.34 30.80
CA VAL A 21 -10.14 -2.69 31.03
C VAL A 21 -9.07 -3.75 30.77
N GLN A 22 -8.31 -3.61 29.68
CA GLN A 22 -7.22 -4.53 29.34
C GLN A 22 -6.14 -4.55 30.43
N ARG A 23 -5.67 -3.38 30.88
CA ARG A 23 -4.65 -3.27 31.96
C ARG A 23 -5.12 -3.92 33.26
N ARG A 24 -6.41 -3.82 33.59
CA ARG A 24 -6.98 -4.52 34.75
C ARG A 24 -6.97 -6.04 34.57
N ALA A 25 -7.32 -6.52 33.38
CA ALA A 25 -7.27 -7.94 33.05
C ALA A 25 -5.84 -8.52 33.12
N GLU A 26 -4.82 -7.70 32.81
CA GLU A 26 -3.40 -8.05 32.92
C GLU A 26 -2.87 -8.03 34.38
N GLY A 27 -3.73 -7.77 35.38
CA GLY A 27 -3.39 -7.85 36.79
C GLY A 27 -2.75 -6.58 37.37
N ALA A 28 -2.78 -5.45 36.65
CA ALA A 28 -2.33 -4.19 37.22
C ALA A 28 -3.28 -3.72 38.33
N LYS A 29 -2.70 -3.17 39.42
CA LYS A 29 -3.46 -2.78 40.60
C LYS A 29 -4.46 -1.69 40.25
N GLU A 30 -5.67 -1.80 40.79
CA GLU A 30 -6.77 -0.87 40.52
C GLU A 30 -6.44 0.59 40.86
N LYS A 31 -5.53 0.80 41.83
CA LYS A 31 -5.03 2.12 42.25
C LYS A 31 -4.11 2.79 41.22
N ASP A 32 -3.50 2.00 40.34
CA ASP A 32 -2.53 2.48 39.34
C ASP A 32 -3.20 2.78 37.98
N ILE A 33 -4.45 2.34 37.80
CA ILE A 33 -5.21 2.45 36.56
C ILE A 33 -6.32 3.49 36.72
N SER A 34 -6.08 4.70 36.22
CA SER A 34 -7.09 5.74 36.10
C SER A 34 -7.20 6.21 34.66
N TYR A 35 -8.36 6.72 34.29
CA TYR A 35 -8.57 7.30 32.96
C TYR A 35 -7.54 8.41 32.67
N SER A 36 -7.26 9.25 33.68
CA SER A 36 -6.27 10.33 33.58
C SER A 36 -4.84 9.83 33.44
N SER A 37 -4.44 8.72 34.10
CA SER A 37 -3.08 8.18 33.97
C SER A 37 -2.84 7.58 32.58
N ILE A 38 -3.84 6.91 32.02
CA ILE A 38 -3.76 6.37 30.64
C ILE A 38 -3.75 7.52 29.63
N ALA A 39 -4.61 8.52 29.79
CA ALA A 39 -4.64 9.69 28.92
C ALA A 39 -3.31 10.46 28.95
N SER A 40 -2.69 10.64 30.13
CA SER A 40 -1.37 11.27 30.27
C SER A 40 -0.29 10.49 29.52
N MET A 41 -0.25 9.17 29.70
CA MET A 41 0.69 8.28 28.98
C MET A 41 0.51 8.37 27.46
N LEU A 42 -0.72 8.39 26.96
CA LEU A 42 -1.02 8.50 25.54
C LEU A 42 -0.62 9.86 24.98
N LEU A 43 -0.78 10.94 25.73
CA LEU A 43 -0.31 12.27 25.34
C LEU A 43 1.22 12.32 25.25
N GLU A 44 1.94 11.77 26.23
CA GLU A 44 3.41 11.71 26.21
C GLU A 44 3.94 10.83 25.06
N LEU A 45 3.28 9.70 24.79
CA LEU A 45 3.62 8.87 23.65
C LEU A 45 3.33 9.58 22.32
N GLY A 46 2.17 10.25 22.23
CA GLY A 46 1.76 11.01 21.06
C GLY A 46 2.73 12.16 20.75
N LEU A 47 3.20 12.88 21.77
CA LEU A 47 4.20 13.94 21.61
C LEU A 47 5.53 13.39 21.09
N ARG A 48 6.04 12.28 21.65
CA ARG A 48 7.27 11.63 21.15
C ARG A 48 7.15 11.20 19.70
N VAL A 49 6.00 10.64 19.29
CA VAL A 49 5.76 10.24 17.90
C VAL A 49 5.68 11.46 16.99
N TYR A 50 5.00 12.53 17.43
CA TYR A 50 4.88 13.77 16.67
C TYR A 50 6.24 14.44 16.44
N GLU A 51 7.09 14.52 17.48
CA GLU A 51 8.47 15.02 17.37
C GLU A 51 9.30 14.16 16.40
N ALA A 52 9.24 12.83 16.54
CA ALA A 52 9.94 11.92 15.64
C ALA A 52 9.46 12.03 14.17
N GLN A 53 8.18 12.35 13.95
CA GLN A 53 7.65 12.64 12.60
C GLN A 53 8.12 14.00 12.06
N LEU A 54 8.26 15.01 12.93
CA LEU A 54 8.78 16.32 12.55
C LEU A 54 10.27 16.25 12.15
N GLU A 55 11.08 15.45 12.85
CA GLU A 55 12.48 15.22 12.50
C GLU A 55 12.62 14.48 11.16
N ARG A 56 11.66 13.61 10.83
CA ARG A 56 11.57 12.89 9.54
C ARG A 56 11.00 13.72 8.39
N LYS A 57 10.96 15.05 8.49
CA LYS A 57 10.43 15.95 7.45
C LYS A 57 11.16 15.90 6.08
N GLU A 58 12.14 15.03 5.90
CA GLU A 58 12.57 14.67 4.55
C GLU A 58 11.65 13.59 3.96
N SER A 59 10.82 14.07 3.03
CA SER A 59 9.98 13.33 2.08
C SER A 59 8.59 12.95 2.57
N GLY A 60 7.69 13.95 2.59
CA GLY A 60 6.28 13.67 2.34
C GLY A 60 6.18 12.93 1.00
N PHE A 61 5.42 11.84 0.97
CA PHE A 61 5.32 10.98 -0.21
C PHE A 61 4.93 11.80 -1.45
N ASN A 62 5.83 11.87 -2.41
CA ASN A 62 5.59 12.57 -3.67
C ASN A 62 4.98 11.60 -4.67
N GLN A 63 3.66 11.64 -4.81
CA GLN A 63 2.90 10.80 -5.74
C GLN A 63 3.43 10.91 -7.18
N MET A 64 3.81 12.09 -7.65
CA MET A 64 4.29 12.28 -9.02
C MET A 64 5.66 11.64 -9.23
N ALA A 65 6.57 11.79 -8.28
CA ALA A 65 7.89 11.15 -8.33
C ALA A 65 7.76 9.62 -8.26
N PHE A 66 6.85 9.12 -7.42
CA PHE A 66 6.55 7.70 -7.33
C PHE A 66 5.96 7.16 -8.64
N ASN A 67 4.94 7.82 -9.19
CA ASN A 67 4.31 7.41 -10.45
C ASN A 67 5.32 7.40 -11.61
N LYS A 68 6.20 8.40 -11.67
CA LYS A 68 7.28 8.46 -12.66
C LYS A 68 8.24 7.28 -12.52
N ALA A 69 8.72 7.01 -11.31
CA ALA A 69 9.65 5.90 -11.06
C ALA A 69 9.00 4.54 -11.36
N LEU A 70 7.74 4.35 -10.95
CA LEU A 70 6.99 3.13 -11.23
C LEU A 70 6.81 2.91 -12.74
N LEU A 71 6.34 3.93 -13.46
CA LEU A 71 6.13 3.86 -14.90
C LEU A 71 7.44 3.57 -15.64
N GLU A 72 8.54 4.23 -15.25
CA GLU A 72 9.86 4.01 -15.81
C GLU A 72 10.33 2.57 -15.61
N SER A 73 10.20 2.03 -14.38
CA SER A 73 10.59 0.65 -14.06
C SER A 73 9.75 -0.38 -14.82
N VAL A 74 8.43 -0.21 -14.90
CA VAL A 74 7.53 -1.13 -15.63
C VAL A 74 7.84 -1.13 -17.12
N ILE A 75 7.97 0.05 -17.75
CA ILE A 75 8.29 0.15 -19.18
C ILE A 75 9.66 -0.48 -19.49
N LYS A 76 10.70 -0.15 -18.71
CA LYS A 76 12.04 -0.73 -18.89
C LYS A 76 12.02 -2.25 -18.76
N THR A 77 11.26 -2.77 -17.80
CA THR A 77 11.12 -4.21 -17.58
C THR A 77 10.42 -4.86 -18.76
N GLN A 78 9.28 -4.32 -19.22
CA GLN A 78 8.55 -4.83 -20.38
C GLN A 78 9.43 -4.89 -21.64
N PHE A 79 10.17 -3.82 -21.94
CA PHE A 79 11.09 -3.80 -23.08
C PHE A 79 12.22 -4.81 -22.95
N SER A 80 12.77 -4.97 -21.75
CA SER A 80 13.85 -5.93 -21.50
C SER A 80 13.36 -7.36 -21.63
N VAL A 81 12.21 -7.69 -21.03
CA VAL A 81 11.59 -9.02 -21.09
C VAL A 81 11.18 -9.37 -22.52
N ASN A 82 10.63 -8.43 -23.29
CA ASN A 82 10.32 -8.68 -24.71
C ASN A 82 11.57 -9.10 -25.51
N LYS A 83 12.73 -8.50 -25.23
CA LYS A 83 13.99 -8.90 -25.87
C LYS A 83 14.46 -10.28 -25.41
N VAL A 84 14.39 -10.56 -24.10
CA VAL A 84 14.72 -11.88 -23.55
C VAL A 84 13.82 -12.95 -24.18
N LEU A 85 12.52 -12.70 -24.26
CA LEU A 85 11.55 -13.59 -24.90
C LEU A 85 11.93 -13.89 -26.36
N GLY A 86 12.31 -12.85 -27.11
CA GLY A 86 12.75 -13.01 -28.50
C GLY A 86 14.02 -13.86 -28.63
N ILE A 87 14.98 -13.71 -27.70
CA ILE A 87 16.21 -14.53 -27.67
C ILE A 87 15.86 -15.99 -27.34
N GLU A 88 15.02 -16.22 -26.33
CA GLU A 88 14.63 -17.57 -25.89
C GLU A 88 13.83 -18.32 -26.96
N CYS A 89 12.99 -17.64 -27.74
CA CYS A 89 12.28 -18.25 -28.87
C CYS A 89 13.22 -18.77 -29.98
N LEU A 90 14.48 -18.30 -30.01
CA LEU A 90 15.51 -18.76 -30.95
C LEU A 90 16.38 -19.88 -30.36
N SER A 91 16.15 -20.27 -29.11
CA SER A 91 16.93 -21.30 -28.43
C SER A 91 16.75 -22.66 -29.12
N PRO A 92 17.84 -23.42 -29.35
CA PRO A 92 17.78 -24.72 -30.03
C PRO A 92 16.95 -25.76 -29.25
N HIS A 93 16.76 -25.57 -27.96
CA HIS A 93 16.00 -26.48 -27.10
C HIS A 93 14.48 -26.40 -27.30
N VAL A 94 13.97 -25.31 -27.90
CA VAL A 94 12.53 -25.08 -28.10
C VAL A 94 12.15 -24.88 -29.57
N LYS A 95 13.14 -24.94 -30.48
CA LYS A 95 13.01 -24.60 -31.90
C LYS A 95 11.91 -25.38 -32.63
N ASP A 96 11.74 -26.66 -32.31
CA ASP A 96 10.78 -27.54 -32.97
C ASP A 96 9.44 -27.64 -32.22
N ASP A 97 9.30 -26.98 -31.06
CA ASP A 97 8.06 -26.97 -30.30
C ASP A 97 7.19 -25.77 -30.74
N PRO A 98 6.00 -26.03 -31.33
CA PRO A 98 5.11 -24.98 -31.80
C PRO A 98 4.63 -24.03 -30.69
N ARG A 99 4.68 -24.44 -29.42
CA ARG A 99 4.27 -23.61 -28.28
C ARG A 99 5.17 -22.39 -28.08
N TRP A 100 6.45 -22.51 -28.42
CA TRP A 100 7.45 -21.47 -28.19
C TRP A 100 7.76 -20.65 -29.44
N GLN A 101 6.93 -20.78 -30.48
CA GLN A 101 7.04 -19.96 -31.68
C GLN A 101 6.65 -18.51 -31.38
N TRP A 102 7.53 -17.58 -31.78
CA TRP A 102 7.36 -16.14 -31.54
C TRP A 102 5.95 -15.61 -31.87
N LYS A 103 5.40 -15.98 -33.03
CA LYS A 103 4.07 -15.50 -33.46
C LYS A 103 2.96 -15.93 -32.51
N GLY A 104 2.96 -17.20 -32.09
CA GLY A 104 1.95 -17.73 -31.17
C GLY A 104 2.09 -17.13 -29.77
N MET A 105 3.33 -17.00 -29.29
CA MET A 105 3.62 -16.36 -28.00
C MET A 105 3.15 -14.90 -27.95
N VAL A 106 3.43 -14.12 -29.00
CA VAL A 106 2.98 -12.72 -29.08
C VAL A 106 1.46 -12.62 -29.12
N GLN A 107 0.80 -13.49 -29.88
CA GLN A 107 -0.66 -13.50 -29.95
C GLN A 107 -1.29 -13.85 -28.60
N ASN A 108 -0.83 -14.91 -27.94
CA ASN A 108 -1.32 -15.29 -26.60
C ASN A 108 -1.15 -14.16 -25.59
N ILE A 109 0.03 -13.50 -25.57
CA ILE A 109 0.28 -12.37 -24.68
C ILE A 109 -0.69 -11.20 -24.98
N GLN A 110 -0.97 -10.92 -26.24
CA GLN A 110 -1.91 -9.86 -26.62
C GLN A 110 -3.34 -10.18 -26.18
N GLU A 111 -3.80 -11.41 -26.39
CA GLU A 111 -5.12 -11.89 -25.98
C GLU A 111 -5.28 -11.84 -24.44
N ASP A 112 -4.30 -12.37 -23.69
CA ASP A 112 -4.28 -12.33 -22.22
C ASP A 112 -4.32 -10.89 -21.68
N VAL A 113 -3.53 -9.99 -22.29
CA VAL A 113 -3.52 -8.57 -21.90
C VAL A 113 -4.86 -7.91 -22.24
N GLN A 114 -5.44 -8.18 -23.40
CA GLN A 114 -6.74 -7.65 -23.78
C GLN A 114 -7.85 -8.08 -22.82
N GLU A 115 -7.87 -9.34 -22.39
CA GLU A 115 -8.84 -9.83 -21.41
C GLU A 115 -8.73 -9.07 -20.07
N ILE A 116 -7.50 -8.89 -19.58
CA ILE A 116 -7.26 -8.14 -18.33
C ILE A 116 -7.64 -6.66 -18.52
N MET A 117 -7.27 -6.05 -19.64
CA MET A 117 -7.57 -4.64 -19.91
C MET A 117 -9.07 -4.41 -20.01
N HIS A 118 -9.80 -5.26 -20.73
CA HIS A 118 -11.24 -5.15 -20.92
C HIS A 118 -12.02 -5.22 -19.59
N ARG A 119 -11.53 -5.98 -18.60
CA ARG A 119 -12.13 -6.05 -17.27
C ARG A 119 -12.13 -4.72 -16.51
N PHE A 120 -11.11 -3.88 -16.71
CA PHE A 120 -10.95 -2.61 -15.99
C PHE A 120 -11.23 -1.38 -16.87
N PHE A 121 -11.11 -1.53 -18.19
CA PHE A 121 -11.28 -0.51 -19.21
C PHE A 121 -12.06 -1.11 -20.39
N PRO A 122 -13.38 -1.34 -20.24
CA PRO A 122 -14.21 -1.83 -21.33
C PRO A 122 -14.27 -0.81 -22.48
N GLU A 123 -14.39 -1.28 -23.71
CA GLU A 123 -14.42 -0.45 -24.92
C GLU A 123 -15.79 0.20 -25.17
N ASP A 124 -16.62 0.37 -24.13
CA ASP A 124 -17.96 0.93 -24.29
C ASP A 124 -17.89 2.34 -24.88
N GLU A 125 -18.38 2.51 -26.10
CA GLU A 125 -18.59 3.78 -26.82
C GLU A 125 -19.67 4.67 -26.16
N SER A 126 -19.80 4.66 -24.84
CA SER A 126 -20.87 5.35 -24.11
C SER A 126 -20.39 6.32 -23.02
N GLU A 127 -19.26 6.99 -23.23
CA GLU A 127 -18.87 8.17 -22.42
C GLU A 127 -18.49 9.35 -23.33
N GLY A 128 -19.44 9.76 -24.18
CA GLY A 128 -19.30 10.91 -25.08
C GLY A 128 -20.60 11.68 -25.38
N GLU A 129 -21.68 11.43 -24.64
CA GLU A 129 -22.89 12.27 -24.67
C GLU A 129 -23.32 12.60 -23.23
N GLU A 130 -22.74 13.66 -22.67
CA GLU A 130 -23.40 14.63 -21.78
C GLU A 130 -22.52 15.89 -21.59
#